data_AF-A0A0P9M674-F1
#
_entry.id   AF-A0A0P9M674-F1
#
_cell.length_a   1.000
_cell.length_b   1.000
_cell.length_c   1.000
_cell.angle_alpha   90.00
_cell.angle_beta   90.00
_cell.angle_gamma   90.00
#
_symmetry.space_group_name_H-M   'P 1'
#
loop_
_entity.id
_entity.type
_entity.pdbx_description
1 polymer ?
#
loop_
_entity_poly.entity_id
_entity_poly.type
_entity_poly.pdbx_seq_one_letter_code
_entity_poly.pdbx_strand_id
1 'polypeptide(L)'
;MVTRACHLANAVMETSMHQTITQRRAILEGLRQRCNLSTAEFYDKVGRKNPAALPRFTVVPNGNNEFGIVERSTGNVRGVHRGHSAACKVAAQLEAQPVRKFSFGSHMLRWTAAIATGLALFALYGAS
;
A
#
# COMPACT_ATOMS: atom_id res chain seq x y z
N MET A 1 19.70 51.20 -25.26
CA MET A 1 18.70 50.17 -25.62
C MET A 1 19.25 48.73 -25.64
N VAL A 2 20.54 48.52 -25.92
CA VAL A 2 21.16 47.18 -26.06
C VAL A 2 21.12 46.34 -24.77
N THR A 3 21.32 46.93 -23.61
CA THR A 3 21.41 46.21 -22.31
C THR A 3 20.11 45.48 -21.96
N ARG A 4 18.95 46.07 -22.26
CA ARG A 4 17.64 45.49 -21.93
C ARG A 4 17.31 44.27 -22.82
N ALA A 5 17.77 44.29 -24.07
CA ALA A 5 17.61 43.17 -25.01
C ALA A 5 18.47 41.97 -24.62
N CYS A 6 19.70 42.18 -24.17
CA CYS A 6 20.57 41.12 -23.68
C CYS A 6 20.01 40.43 -22.41
N HIS A 7 19.42 41.18 -21.48
CA HIS A 7 18.79 40.60 -20.30
C HIS A 7 17.54 39.77 -20.61
N LEU A 8 16.71 40.20 -21.57
CA LEU A 8 15.54 39.45 -22.02
C LEU A 8 15.94 38.15 -22.74
N ALA A 9 16.99 38.18 -23.57
CA ALA A 9 17.51 37.00 -24.23
C ALA A 9 18.04 35.96 -23.22
N ASN A 10 18.76 36.41 -22.19
CA ASN A 10 19.23 35.52 -21.12
C ASN A 10 18.07 34.92 -20.31
N ALA A 11 17.05 35.72 -19.96
CA ALA A 11 15.89 35.22 -19.21
C ALA A 11 15.06 34.19 -20.01
N VAL A 12 14.88 34.40 -21.33
CA VAL A 12 14.23 33.42 -22.22
C VAL A 12 15.04 32.14 -22.35
N MET A 13 16.37 32.26 -22.44
CA MET A 13 17.25 31.10 -22.51
C MET A 13 17.21 30.28 -21.20
N GLU A 14 17.22 30.94 -20.05
CA GLU A 14 17.18 30.32 -18.73
C GLU A 14 15.84 29.62 -18.46
N THR A 15 14.72 30.23 -18.84
CA THR A 15 13.39 29.60 -18.77
C THR A 15 13.28 28.38 -19.69
N SER A 16 13.78 28.45 -20.93
CA SER A 16 13.76 27.30 -21.85
C SER A 16 14.64 26.12 -21.36
N MET A 17 15.80 26.42 -20.78
CA MET A 17 16.67 25.44 -20.12
C MET A 17 15.96 24.78 -18.92
N HIS A 18 15.22 25.56 -18.10
CA HIS A 18 14.46 25.00 -16.97
C HIS A 18 13.32 24.08 -17.40
N GLN A 19 12.60 24.44 -18.48
CA GLN A 19 11.51 23.61 -19.03
C GLN A 19 12.02 22.27 -19.56
N THR A 20 13.13 22.28 -20.31
CA THR A 20 13.70 21.05 -20.88
C THR A 20 14.24 20.09 -19.83
N ILE A 21 14.84 20.59 -18.73
CA ILE A 21 15.29 19.74 -17.61
C ILE A 21 14.09 19.11 -16.89
N THR A 22 13.03 19.88 -16.66
CA THR A 22 11.81 19.39 -15.99
C THR A 22 11.12 18.31 -16.81
N GLN A 23 10.99 18.53 -18.12
CA GLN A 23 10.41 17.55 -19.04
C GLN A 23 11.19 16.23 -19.04
N ARG A 24 12.53 16.28 -19.08
CA ARG A 24 13.38 15.08 -19.02
C ARG A 24 13.22 14.33 -17.70
N ARG A 25 13.13 15.04 -16.57
CA ARG A 25 12.87 14.43 -15.25
C ARG A 25 11.52 13.72 -15.22
N ALA A 26 10.46 14.38 -15.69
CA ALA A 26 9.12 13.78 -15.75
C ALA A 26 9.08 12.52 -16.63
N ILE A 27 9.76 12.53 -17.79
CA ILE A 27 9.87 11.35 -18.66
C ILE A 27 10.63 10.24 -17.94
N LEU A 28 11.76 10.54 -17.31
CA LEU A 28 12.55 9.55 -16.59
C LEU A 28 11.77 8.95 -15.43
N GLU A 29 11.04 9.76 -14.68
CA GLU A 29 10.15 9.31 -13.60
C GLU A 29 9.05 8.39 -14.13
N GLY A 30 8.41 8.76 -15.25
CA GLY A 30 7.41 7.92 -15.90
C GLY A 30 7.98 6.60 -16.44
N LEU A 31 9.24 6.56 -16.87
CA LEU A 31 9.92 5.33 -17.26
C LEU A 31 10.29 4.48 -16.04
N ARG A 32 10.79 5.09 -14.96
CA ARG A 32 11.07 4.40 -13.70
C ARG A 32 9.82 3.77 -13.10
N GLN A 33 8.70 4.50 -13.10
CA GLN A 33 7.44 3.99 -12.59
C GLN A 33 6.96 2.77 -13.40
N ARG A 34 7.06 2.82 -14.73
CA ARG A 34 6.72 1.68 -15.60
C ARG A 34 7.65 0.48 -15.37
N CYS A 35 8.95 0.70 -15.19
CA CYS A 35 9.92 -0.35 -14.90
C CYS A 35 9.65 -1.03 -13.54
N ASN A 36 9.29 -0.25 -12.52
CA ASN A 36 8.92 -0.81 -11.21
C ASN A 36 7.64 -1.66 -11.31
N LEU A 37 6.65 -1.18 -12.05
CA LEU A 37 5.39 -1.89 -12.24
C LEU A 37 5.61 -3.19 -13.03
N SER A 38 6.34 -3.15 -14.15
CA SER A 38 6.64 -4.34 -14.94
C SER A 38 7.45 -5.38 -14.15
N THR A 39 8.36 -4.93 -13.29
CA THR A 39 9.12 -5.82 -12.40
C THR A 39 8.19 -6.51 -11.40
N ALA A 40 7.26 -5.76 -10.78
CA ALA A 40 6.29 -6.35 -9.86
C ALA A 40 5.38 -7.38 -10.56
N GLU A 41 4.86 -7.06 -11.74
CA GLU A 41 4.05 -7.98 -12.55
C GLU A 41 4.82 -9.23 -13.01
N PHE A 42 6.11 -9.08 -13.32
CA PHE A 42 6.96 -10.21 -13.69
C PHE A 42 7.07 -11.22 -12.54
N TYR A 43 7.34 -10.74 -11.32
CA TYR A 43 7.43 -11.60 -10.14
C TYR A 43 6.10 -12.29 -9.83
N ASP A 44 4.97 -11.58 -10.00
CA ASP A 44 3.63 -12.14 -9.86
C ASP A 44 3.39 -13.30 -10.84
N LYS A 45 3.70 -13.10 -12.13
CA LYS A 45 3.57 -14.15 -13.17
C LYS A 45 4.49 -15.35 -12.96
N VAL A 46 5.69 -15.13 -12.44
CA VAL A 46 6.65 -16.20 -12.13
C VAL A 46 6.27 -16.94 -10.83
N GLY A 47 5.26 -16.45 -10.10
CA GLY A 47 4.84 -17.02 -8.82
C GLY A 47 5.90 -16.86 -7.72
N ARG A 48 6.81 -15.90 -7.88
CA ARG A 48 7.86 -15.60 -6.90
C ARG A 48 7.56 -14.27 -6.22
N LYS A 49 7.84 -14.19 -4.92
CA LYS A 49 7.69 -12.94 -4.17
C LYS A 49 8.70 -11.93 -4.70
N ASN A 50 8.22 -10.73 -5.05
CA ASN A 50 9.08 -9.62 -5.48
C ASN A 50 10.08 -9.29 -4.36
N PRO A 51 11.41 -9.31 -4.61
CA PRO A 51 12.41 -8.96 -3.60
C PRO A 51 12.27 -7.51 -3.10
N ALA A 52 11.71 -6.61 -3.91
CA ALA A 52 11.41 -5.24 -3.51
C ALA A 52 10.14 -5.11 -2.65
N ALA A 53 9.25 -6.12 -2.68
CA ALA A 53 8.13 -6.21 -1.76
C ALA A 53 8.62 -6.86 -0.47
N LEU A 54 9.26 -6.07 0.38
CA LEU A 54 9.80 -6.59 1.63
C LEU A 54 8.66 -7.23 2.48
N PRO A 55 8.90 -8.37 3.17
CA PRO A 55 7.89 -9.07 3.97
C PRO A 55 7.23 -8.16 5.00
N ARG A 56 5.90 -8.23 5.18
CA ARG A 56 5.13 -7.40 6.13
C ARG A 56 5.49 -7.71 7.58
N PHE A 57 5.87 -8.94 7.88
CA PHE A 57 6.31 -9.40 9.18
C PHE A 57 7.80 -9.74 9.16
N THR A 58 8.55 -9.18 10.10
CA THR A 58 9.95 -9.47 10.32
C THR A 58 10.12 -10.23 11.63
N VAL A 59 10.96 -11.26 11.61
CA VAL A 59 11.31 -12.03 12.81
C VAL A 59 12.55 -11.38 13.44
N VAL A 60 12.40 -10.83 14.64
CA VAL A 60 13.48 -10.18 15.39
C VAL A 60 13.83 -11.06 16.60
N PRO A 61 15.11 -11.42 16.81
CA PRO A 61 15.51 -12.15 18.01
C PRO A 61 15.44 -11.24 19.24
N ASN A 62 14.79 -11.71 20.31
CA ASN A 62 14.65 -10.99 21.59
C ASN A 62 15.55 -11.55 22.71
N GLY A 63 16.44 -12.51 22.40
CA GLY A 63 17.25 -13.23 23.40
C GLY A 63 16.53 -14.49 23.93
N ASN A 64 17.25 -15.35 24.68
CA ASN A 64 16.68 -16.56 25.29
C ASN A 64 15.90 -17.50 24.33
N ASN A 65 16.33 -17.62 23.07
CA ASN A 65 15.64 -18.37 22.00
C ASN A 65 14.21 -17.89 21.69
N GLU A 66 13.88 -16.66 22.09
CA GLU A 66 12.60 -16.02 21.82
C GLU A 66 12.72 -15.10 20.61
N PHE A 67 11.76 -15.22 19.70
CA PHE A 67 11.70 -14.51 18.44
C PHE A 67 10.38 -13.75 18.36
N GLY A 68 10.46 -12.43 18.34
CA GLY A 68 9.32 -11.54 18.16
C GLY A 68 8.95 -11.43 16.68
N ILE A 69 7.67 -11.52 16.37
CA ILE A 69 7.13 -11.23 15.04
C ILE A 69 6.67 -9.77 15.05
N VAL A 70 7.41 -8.92 14.34
CA VAL A 70 7.17 -7.48 14.27
C VAL A 70 6.53 -7.14 12.94
N GLU A 71 5.40 -6.44 12.96
CA GLU A 71 4.79 -5.90 11.76
C GLU A 71 5.55 -4.64 11.30
N ARG A 72 6.05 -4.60 10.06
CA ARG A 72 6.90 -3.51 9.58
C ARG A 72 6.20 -2.15 9.59
N SER A 73 4.91 -2.10 9.22
CA SER A 73 4.19 -0.83 9.08
C SER A 73 3.89 -0.16 10.42
N THR A 74 3.64 -0.94 11.46
CA THR A 74 3.25 -0.45 12.79
C THR A 74 4.37 -0.55 13.81
N GLY A 75 5.43 -1.32 13.52
CA GLY A 75 6.48 -1.65 14.48
C GLY A 75 5.98 -2.50 15.65
N ASN A 76 4.73 -3.00 15.59
CA ASN A 76 4.10 -3.64 16.74
C ASN A 76 4.42 -5.13 16.77
N VAL A 77 4.70 -5.66 17.96
CA VAL A 77 5.01 -7.08 18.16
C VAL A 77 3.69 -7.85 18.24
N ARG A 78 3.38 -8.64 17.21
CA ARG A 78 2.15 -9.46 17.19
C ARG A 78 2.24 -10.69 18.09
N GLY A 79 3.44 -11.14 18.42
CA GLY A 79 3.66 -12.29 19.28
C GLY A 79 5.13 -12.63 19.41
N VAL A 80 5.48 -13.29 20.51
CA VAL A 80 6.83 -13.80 20.78
C VAL A 80 6.75 -15.32 20.79
N HIS A 81 7.59 -15.97 19.99
CA HIS A 81 7.64 -17.42 19.85
C HIS A 81 8.99 -17.97 20.26
N ARG A 82 9.00 -19.11 20.95
CA ARG A 82 10.21 -19.86 21.24
C ARG A 82 10.63 -20.68 20.02
N GLY A 83 11.86 -20.48 19.57
CA GLY A 83 12.44 -21.17 18.43
C GLY A 83 12.21 -20.48 17.08
N HIS A 84 13.26 -20.44 16.27
CA HIS A 84 13.28 -19.72 14.99
C HIS A 84 12.32 -20.31 13.97
N SER A 85 12.24 -21.65 13.90
CA SER A 85 11.38 -22.35 12.95
C SER A 85 9.89 -22.12 13.22
N ALA A 86 9.50 -22.01 14.50
CA ALA A 86 8.13 -21.70 14.89
C ALA A 86 7.76 -20.26 14.52
N ALA A 87 8.64 -19.30 14.83
CA ALA A 87 8.45 -17.90 14.47
C ALA A 87 8.33 -17.70 12.95
N CYS A 88 9.17 -18.37 12.16
CA CYS A 88 9.12 -18.31 10.69
C CYS A 88 7.82 -18.92 10.13
N LYS A 89 7.34 -20.04 10.68
CA LYS A 89 6.05 -20.64 10.28
C LYS A 89 4.87 -19.71 10.56
N VAL A 90 4.84 -19.10 11.74
CA VAL A 90 3.78 -18.16 12.13
C VAL A 90 3.84 -16.89 11.29
N ALA A 91 5.03 -16.33 11.05
CA ALA A 91 5.20 -15.20 10.14
C ALA A 91 4.71 -15.55 8.72
N ALA A 92 5.03 -16.74 8.20
CA ALA A 92 4.54 -17.18 6.89
C ALA A 92 3.01 -17.35 6.85
N GLN A 93 2.38 -17.85 7.92
CA GLN A 93 0.92 -17.93 8.02
C GLN A 93 0.27 -16.55 8.10
N LEU A 94 0.86 -15.61 8.83
CA LEU A 94 0.38 -14.23 8.93
C LEU A 94 0.50 -13.49 7.58
N GLU A 95 1.54 -13.78 6.79
CA GLU A 95 1.67 -13.28 5.42
C GLU A 95 0.64 -13.90 4.46
N ALA A 96 0.35 -15.19 4.63
CA ALA A 96 -0.62 -15.91 3.81
C ALA A 96 -2.07 -15.52 4.11
N GLN A 97 -2.34 -15.02 5.32
CA GLN A 97 -3.67 -14.58 5.69
C GLN A 97 -3.98 -13.23 5.02
N PRO A 98 -4.97 -13.19 4.09
CA PRO A 98 -5.35 -11.94 3.45
C PRO A 98 -5.81 -10.96 4.53
N VAL A 99 -5.39 -9.70 4.42
CA VAL A 99 -5.87 -8.65 5.32
C VAL A 99 -7.38 -8.66 5.21
N ARG A 100 -8.06 -9.03 6.29
CA ARG A 100 -9.51 -9.05 6.36
C ARG A 100 -9.96 -7.60 6.22
N LYS A 101 -10.22 -7.17 4.98
CA LYS A 101 -10.85 -5.89 4.72
C LYS A 101 -12.22 -5.98 5.37
N PHE A 102 -12.42 -5.22 6.44
CA PHE A 102 -13.74 -5.11 7.03
C PHE A 102 -14.63 -4.49 5.95
N SER A 103 -15.39 -5.33 5.25
CA SER A 103 -16.22 -4.88 4.15
C SER A 103 -17.39 -4.13 4.75
N PHE A 104 -17.27 -2.80 4.78
CA PHE A 104 -18.32 -1.90 5.19
C PHE A 104 -19.64 -2.21 4.45
N GLY A 105 -19.56 -2.65 3.19
CA GLY A 105 -20.71 -3.08 2.40
C GLY A 105 -21.48 -4.27 3.00
N SER A 106 -20.79 -5.26 3.57
CA SER A 106 -21.47 -6.38 4.25
C SER A 106 -22.16 -5.92 5.54
N HIS A 107 -21.55 -4.98 6.25
CA HIS A 107 -22.16 -4.42 7.44
C HIS A 107 -23.40 -3.60 7.10
N MET A 108 -23.30 -2.75 6.07
CA MET A 108 -24.40 -1.92 5.58
C MET A 108 -25.56 -2.76 5.06
N LEU A 109 -25.29 -3.84 4.31
CA LEU A 109 -26.33 -4.75 3.81
C LEU A 109 -27.10 -5.44 4.96
N ARG A 110 -26.42 -5.80 6.05
CA ARG A 110 -27.07 -6.39 7.22
C ARG A 110 -27.97 -5.37 7.93
N TRP A 111 -27.53 -4.12 8.03
CA TRP A 111 -28.32 -3.05 8.63
C TRP A 111 -29.54 -2.68 7.77
N THR A 112 -29.39 -2.58 6.45
CA THR A 112 -30.52 -2.29 5.57
C THR A 112 -31.57 -3.39 5.60
N ALA A 113 -31.15 -4.66 5.62
CA ALA A 113 -32.07 -5.79 5.77
C ALA A 113 -32.83 -5.72 7.10
N ALA A 114 -32.14 -5.46 8.22
CA ALA A 114 -32.78 -5.33 9.53
C ALA A 114 -33.81 -4.17 9.57
N ILE A 115 -33.46 -3.02 8.99
CA ILE A 115 -34.37 -1.86 8.91
C ILE A 115 -35.57 -2.19 8.02
N ALA A 116 -35.36 -2.81 6.85
CA ALA A 116 -36.43 -3.20 5.95
C ALA A 116 -37.40 -4.20 6.59
N THR A 117 -36.89 -5.19 7.32
CA THR A 117 -37.71 -6.12 8.09
C THR A 117 -38.51 -5.41 9.18
N GLY A 118 -37.89 -4.48 9.90
CA GLY A 118 -38.59 -3.66 10.90
C GLY A 118 -39.72 -2.82 10.31
N LEU A 119 -39.48 -2.17 9.17
CA LEU A 119 -40.49 -1.39 8.45
C LEU A 119 -41.63 -2.27 7.93
N ALA A 120 -41.33 -3.47 7.41
CA ALA A 120 -42.35 -4.41 6.94
C ALA A 120 -43.25 -4.89 8.09
N LEU A 121 -42.66 -5.22 9.24
CA LEU A 121 -43.42 -5.60 10.44
C LEU A 121 -44.24 -4.42 10.96
N PHE A 122 -43.67 -3.21 10.99
CA PHE A 122 -44.39 -2.01 11.39
C PHE A 122 -45.58 -1.70 10.48
N ALA A 123 -45.43 -1.86 9.16
CA ALA A 123 -46.52 -1.65 8.21
C ALA A 123 -47.64 -2.70 8.36
N LEU A 124 -47.29 -3.97 8.65
CA LEU A 124 -48.25 -5.06 8.80
C LEU A 124 -48.98 -5.04 10.16
N TYR A 125 -48.29 -4.65 11.22
CA TYR A 125 -48.81 -4.74 12.60
C TYR A 125 -49.12 -3.38 13.24
N GLY A 126 -48.61 -2.27 12.71
CA GLY A 126 -48.83 -0.91 13.24
C GLY A 126 -49.98 -0.15 12.58
N ALA A 127 -50.61 -0.71 11.56
CA ALA A 127 -51.78 -0.12 10.88
C ALA A 127 -53.12 -0.75 11.34
N SER A 128 -53.12 -1.52 12.43
CA SER A 128 -54.32 -2.06 13.10
C SER A 128 -54.54 -1.38 14.46
#